data_AF-A0A1Q5R1G5-F1
#
_entry.id   AF-A0A1Q5R1G5-F1
#
_cell.length_a   1.000
_cell.length_b   1.000
_cell.length_c   1.000
_cell.angle_alpha   90.00
_cell.angle_beta   90.00
_cell.angle_gamma   90.00
#
_symmetry.space_group_name_H-M   'P 1'
#
loop_
_entity.id
_entity.type
_entity.pdbx_description
1 polymer ?
#
loop_
_entity_poly.entity_id
_entity_poly.type
_entity_poly.pdbx_seq_one_letter_code
_entity_poly.pdbx_strand_id
1 'polypeptide(L)'
;MIVNALGHQLILQLARETSTIPIVVVVGDPVAAGLVKNIARPEGNITGIASDAGIEMQGKHLDILRQAVPSVSRVAYLSPRDDWERAWGRAVIEAGRRLGVSIVGTPVGHSAEEPDYRQAFETMAQQSADGLMYNGLGPNYLHRYLITELAVRYRLPSIGWFIDVVKASGLLGYGADNLEMADHWAGQVDLILKGAKPADIPFDQPTKFTLAVNLRTARTLGLAIPSTLLASADEVIE
;
A
#
# COMPACT_ATOMS: atom_id res chain seq x y z
N MET A 1 -15.28 17.29 -18.42
CA MET A 1 -14.44 17.44 -17.20
C MET A 1 -14.34 16.06 -16.57
N ILE A 2 -13.15 15.61 -16.22
CA ILE A 2 -12.90 14.35 -15.50
C ILE A 2 -12.14 14.72 -14.24
N VAL A 3 -12.50 14.11 -13.11
CA VAL A 3 -11.78 14.30 -11.85
C VAL A 3 -10.90 13.09 -11.59
N ASN A 4 -9.63 13.37 -11.34
CA ASN A 4 -8.60 12.38 -11.04
C ASN A 4 -8.22 12.49 -9.56
N ALA A 5 -8.27 11.38 -8.83
CA ALA A 5 -8.01 11.38 -7.39
C ALA A 5 -7.24 10.15 -6.93
N LEU A 6 -6.26 10.39 -6.06
CA LEU A 6 -5.45 9.39 -5.38
C LEU A 6 -5.64 9.56 -3.87
N GLY A 7 -5.80 8.45 -3.15
CA GLY A 7 -6.03 8.45 -1.71
C GLY A 7 -7.52 8.43 -1.34
N HIS A 8 -7.87 7.54 -0.40
CA HIS A 8 -9.25 7.16 -0.11
C HIS A 8 -10.15 8.35 0.28
N GLN A 9 -9.66 9.26 1.13
CA GLN A 9 -10.47 10.35 1.65
C GLN A 9 -10.80 11.41 0.60
N LEU A 10 -9.82 11.78 -0.24
CA LEU A 10 -10.03 12.73 -1.34
C LEU A 10 -11.06 12.17 -2.33
N ILE A 11 -10.94 10.88 -2.68
CA ILE A 11 -11.89 10.21 -3.56
C ILE A 11 -13.30 10.26 -2.96
N LEU A 12 -13.46 9.91 -1.68
CA LEU A 12 -14.76 9.91 -1.00
C LEU A 12 -15.38 11.30 -0.90
N GLN A 13 -14.58 12.34 -0.73
CA GLN A 13 -15.06 13.72 -0.74
C GLN A 13 -15.57 14.10 -2.14
N LEU A 14 -14.76 13.86 -3.18
CA LEU A 14 -15.15 14.18 -4.56
C LEU A 14 -16.41 13.43 -5.02
N ALA A 15 -16.54 12.16 -4.64
CA ALA A 15 -17.72 11.35 -4.92
C ALA A 15 -19.02 11.92 -4.29
N ARG A 16 -18.92 12.73 -3.22
CA ARG A 16 -20.08 13.40 -2.62
C ARG A 16 -20.45 14.71 -3.30
N GLU A 17 -19.46 15.39 -3.89
CA GLU A 17 -19.65 16.68 -4.55
C GLU A 17 -20.28 16.54 -5.94
N THR A 18 -20.23 15.35 -6.55
CA THR A 18 -20.81 15.12 -7.87
C THR A 18 -21.24 13.68 -8.10
N SER A 19 -22.44 13.54 -8.71
CA SER A 19 -22.97 12.27 -9.21
C SER A 19 -23.00 12.19 -10.74
N THR A 20 -22.51 13.22 -11.43
CA THR A 20 -22.64 13.37 -12.89
C THR A 20 -21.30 13.50 -13.61
N ILE A 21 -20.29 14.10 -12.96
CA ILE A 21 -18.96 14.26 -13.55
C ILE A 21 -18.20 12.93 -13.39
N PRO A 22 -17.69 12.31 -14.47
CA PRO A 22 -16.90 11.09 -14.36
C PRO A 22 -15.68 11.24 -13.46
N ILE A 23 -15.46 10.25 -12.60
CA ILE A 23 -14.31 10.16 -11.68
C ILE A 23 -13.54 8.87 -12.01
N VAL A 24 -12.25 9.01 -12.29
CA VAL A 24 -11.34 7.87 -12.53
C VAL A 24 -10.30 7.84 -11.42
N VAL A 25 -10.28 6.75 -10.66
CA VAL A 25 -9.50 6.66 -9.42
C VAL A 25 -8.44 5.57 -9.46
N VAL A 26 -7.45 5.67 -8.58
CA VAL A 26 -6.64 4.53 -8.17
C VAL A 26 -6.80 4.37 -6.67
N VAL A 27 -7.19 3.17 -6.25
CA VAL A 27 -7.55 2.84 -4.87
C VAL A 27 -7.14 1.40 -4.58
N GLY A 28 -6.74 1.09 -3.35
CA GLY A 28 -6.36 -0.28 -2.98
C GLY A 28 -7.48 -1.27 -3.27
N ASP A 29 -8.61 -1.12 -2.56
CA ASP A 29 -9.80 -1.94 -2.74
C ASP A 29 -11.03 -1.01 -2.74
N PRO A 30 -11.69 -0.81 -3.90
CA PRO A 30 -12.81 0.13 -4.03
C PRO A 30 -14.06 -0.35 -3.29
N VAL A 31 -14.21 -1.65 -3.04
CA VAL A 31 -15.34 -2.20 -2.27
C VAL A 31 -15.10 -2.00 -0.78
N ALA A 32 -13.90 -2.34 -0.30
CA ALA A 32 -13.51 -2.11 1.10
C ALA A 32 -13.46 -0.61 1.45
N ALA A 33 -13.13 0.25 0.49
CA ALA A 33 -13.22 1.70 0.62
C ALA A 33 -14.68 2.21 0.71
N GLY A 34 -15.66 1.41 0.28
CA GLY A 34 -17.07 1.81 0.18
C GLY A 34 -17.35 2.73 -1.01
N LEU A 35 -16.52 2.69 -2.05
CA LEU A 35 -16.71 3.48 -3.27
C LEU A 35 -17.72 2.85 -4.22
N VAL A 36 -17.67 1.53 -4.36
CA VAL A 36 -18.58 0.75 -5.22
C VAL A 36 -18.97 -0.55 -4.53
N LYS A 37 -20.08 -1.14 -4.97
CA LYS A 37 -20.50 -2.48 -4.50
C LYS A 37 -19.95 -3.61 -5.34
N ASN A 38 -19.61 -3.35 -6.60
CA ASN A 38 -19.16 -4.37 -7.54
C ASN A 38 -18.14 -3.78 -8.52
N ILE A 39 -16.91 -4.29 -8.49
CA ILE A 39 -15.84 -3.85 -9.38
C ILE A 39 -16.11 -4.15 -10.85
N ALA A 40 -16.84 -5.23 -11.16
CA ALA A 40 -17.15 -5.61 -12.54
C ALA A 40 -18.29 -4.77 -13.15
N ARG A 41 -19.10 -4.13 -12.31
CA ARG A 41 -20.23 -3.28 -12.71
C ARG A 41 -20.38 -2.14 -11.70
N PRO A 42 -19.46 -1.15 -11.75
CA PRO A 42 -19.51 -0.07 -10.79
C PRO A 42 -20.78 0.76 -10.99
N GLU A 43 -21.33 1.26 -9.89
CA GLU A 43 -22.49 2.14 -9.92
C GLU A 43 -22.09 3.61 -10.14
N GLY A 44 -22.98 4.38 -10.78
CA GLY A 44 -22.85 5.84 -10.85
C GLY A 44 -21.76 6.33 -11.81
N ASN A 45 -20.98 7.30 -11.36
CA ASN A 45 -20.01 8.07 -12.15
C ASN A 45 -18.54 7.74 -11.81
N ILE A 46 -18.27 6.62 -11.13
CA ILE A 46 -16.92 6.25 -10.66
C ILE A 46 -16.47 4.95 -11.32
N THR A 47 -15.25 4.95 -11.85
CA THR A 47 -14.50 3.76 -12.26
C THR A 47 -13.02 3.95 -11.92
N GLY A 48 -12.15 2.99 -12.21
CA GLY A 48 -10.73 3.14 -11.93
C GLY A 48 -9.93 1.86 -11.91
N ILE A 49 -8.80 1.95 -11.20
CA ILE A 49 -7.89 0.85 -10.93
C ILE A 49 -8.02 0.45 -9.45
N ALA A 50 -8.21 -0.84 -9.20
CA ALA A 50 -8.10 -1.45 -7.88
C ALA A 50 -6.67 -1.99 -7.74
N SER A 51 -5.79 -1.23 -7.08
CA SER A 51 -4.34 -1.51 -7.02
C SER A 51 -3.98 -2.72 -6.16
N ASP A 52 -4.86 -3.12 -5.25
CA ASP A 52 -4.74 -4.39 -4.52
C ASP A 52 -5.62 -5.46 -5.16
N ALA A 53 -5.18 -6.71 -5.12
CA ALA A 53 -6.02 -7.88 -5.44
C ALA A 53 -7.08 -8.19 -4.36
N GLY A 54 -7.45 -7.18 -3.56
CA GLY A 54 -8.33 -7.29 -2.40
C GLY A 54 -7.64 -6.92 -1.08
N ILE A 55 -8.45 -6.68 -0.05
CA ILE A 55 -8.00 -6.32 1.30
C ILE A 55 -7.05 -7.37 1.93
N GLU A 56 -7.06 -8.61 1.43
CA GLU A 56 -6.19 -9.71 1.84
C GLU A 56 -4.70 -9.43 1.57
N MET A 57 -4.38 -8.47 0.68
CA MET A 57 -3.02 -8.01 0.43
C MET A 57 -2.30 -7.55 1.69
N GLN A 58 -3.04 -7.05 2.69
CA GLN A 58 -2.47 -6.70 4.00
C GLN A 58 -1.85 -7.92 4.69
N GLY A 59 -2.54 -9.06 4.66
CA GLY A 59 -2.01 -10.30 5.24
C GLY A 59 -0.85 -10.88 4.44
N LYS A 60 -0.85 -10.72 3.11
CA LYS A 60 0.24 -11.19 2.25
C LYS A 60 1.55 -10.46 2.56
N HIS A 61 1.50 -9.14 2.75
CA HIS A 61 2.68 -8.36 3.13
C HIS A 61 3.25 -8.79 4.47
N LEU A 62 2.39 -8.98 5.47
CA LEU A 62 2.81 -9.44 6.79
C LEU A 62 3.45 -10.82 6.73
N ASP A 63 2.88 -11.73 5.94
CA ASP A 63 3.42 -13.07 5.73
C ASP A 63 4.80 -13.03 5.06
N ILE A 64 4.99 -12.20 4.02
CA ILE A 64 6.29 -12.01 3.37
C ILE A 64 7.32 -11.47 4.37
N LEU A 65 6.97 -10.46 5.17
CA LEU A 65 7.87 -9.90 6.19
C LEU A 65 8.28 -10.97 7.22
N ARG A 66 7.34 -11.80 7.67
CA ARG A 66 7.61 -12.92 8.57
C ARG A 66 8.50 -13.97 7.92
N GLN A 67 8.30 -14.29 6.64
CA GLN A 67 9.18 -15.22 5.91
C GLN A 67 10.61 -14.68 5.80
N ALA A 68 10.77 -13.37 5.58
CA ALA A 68 12.07 -12.73 5.53
C ALA A 68 12.75 -12.67 6.91
N VAL A 69 11.97 -12.43 7.96
CA VAL A 69 12.44 -12.28 9.35
C VAL A 69 11.58 -13.15 10.27
N PRO A 70 11.88 -14.46 10.39
CA PRO A 70 11.04 -15.40 11.15
C PRO A 70 10.87 -15.06 12.65
N SER A 71 11.78 -14.25 13.21
CA SER A 71 11.73 -13.79 14.59
C SER A 71 10.83 -12.57 14.81
N VAL A 72 10.28 -11.97 13.75
CA VAL A 72 9.41 -10.78 13.88
C VAL A 72 8.14 -11.14 14.63
N SER A 73 7.80 -10.34 15.64
CA SER A 73 6.72 -10.65 16.57
C SER A 73 5.81 -9.46 16.84
N ARG A 74 6.28 -8.24 16.61
CA ARG A 74 5.57 -7.00 16.89
C ARG A 74 5.79 -5.98 15.77
N VAL A 75 4.89 -5.99 14.81
CA VAL A 75 4.99 -5.18 13.59
C VAL A 75 4.22 -3.87 13.73
N ALA A 76 4.93 -2.76 13.55
CA ALA A 76 4.30 -1.46 13.38
C ALA A 76 3.61 -1.38 12.01
N TYR A 77 2.40 -0.83 11.96
CA TYR A 77 1.68 -0.55 10.72
C TYR A 77 1.51 0.96 10.55
N LEU A 78 2.36 1.54 9.71
CA LEU A 78 2.35 2.96 9.35
C LEU A 78 1.35 3.18 8.20
N SER A 79 0.29 3.93 8.48
CA SER A 79 -0.78 4.17 7.52
C SER A 79 -1.44 5.54 7.75
N PRO A 80 -2.12 6.13 6.76
CA PRO A 80 -3.06 7.21 7.00
C PRO A 80 -4.09 6.79 8.06
N ARG A 81 -4.43 7.73 8.93
CA ARG A 81 -5.38 7.52 10.03
C ARG A 81 -6.70 6.90 9.57
N ASP A 82 -7.27 7.38 8.46
CA ASP A 82 -8.54 6.87 7.95
C ASP A 82 -8.47 5.40 7.54
N ASP A 83 -7.32 4.94 7.03
CA ASP A 83 -7.13 3.54 6.64
C ASP A 83 -7.00 2.64 7.87
N TRP A 84 -6.24 3.10 8.86
CA TRP A 84 -6.09 2.44 10.15
C TRP A 84 -7.44 2.26 10.87
N GLU A 85 -8.28 3.29 10.88
CA GLU A 85 -9.56 3.27 11.58
C GLU A 85 -10.66 2.49 10.81
N ARG A 86 -10.36 2.03 9.58
CA ARG A 86 -11.31 1.34 8.69
C ARG A 86 -10.89 -0.11 8.38
N ALA A 87 -11.16 -0.56 7.15
CA ALA A 87 -11.03 -1.96 6.73
C ALA A 87 -9.57 -2.43 6.76
N TRP A 88 -8.62 -1.59 6.38
CA TRP A 88 -7.20 -1.93 6.34
C TRP A 88 -6.62 -2.22 7.73
N GLY A 89 -6.87 -1.37 8.73
CA GLY A 89 -6.45 -1.64 10.10
C GLY A 89 -7.02 -2.95 10.66
N ARG A 90 -8.31 -3.22 10.42
CA ARG A 90 -8.93 -4.50 10.83
C ARG A 90 -8.30 -5.69 10.12
N ALA A 91 -8.06 -5.59 8.81
CA ALA A 91 -7.49 -6.67 8.01
C ALA A 91 -6.07 -7.03 8.45
N VAL A 92 -5.21 -6.04 8.71
CA VAL A 92 -3.84 -6.30 9.17
C VAL A 92 -3.83 -6.88 10.59
N ILE A 93 -4.69 -6.40 11.50
CA ILE A 93 -4.82 -6.97 12.86
C ILE A 93 -5.24 -8.44 12.80
N GLU A 94 -6.23 -8.78 11.98
CA GLU A 94 -6.69 -10.16 11.83
C GLU A 94 -5.62 -11.06 11.20
N ALA A 95 -4.89 -10.54 10.20
CA ALA A 95 -3.74 -11.25 9.65
C ALA A 95 -2.65 -11.50 10.70
N GLY A 96 -2.36 -10.50 11.55
CA GLY A 96 -1.45 -10.62 12.68
C GLY A 96 -1.88 -11.71 13.66
N ARG A 97 -3.17 -11.73 14.03
CA ARG A 97 -3.74 -12.78 14.90
C ARG A 97 -3.53 -14.18 14.31
N ARG A 98 -3.79 -14.36 13.01
CA ARG A 98 -3.60 -15.64 12.30
C ARG A 98 -2.13 -16.07 12.24
N LEU A 99 -1.22 -15.11 12.07
CA LEU A 99 0.22 -15.37 11.93
C LEU A 99 0.96 -15.37 13.29
N GLY A 100 0.28 -15.06 14.40
CA GLY A 100 0.92 -14.92 15.71
C GLY A 100 1.88 -13.72 15.78
N VAL A 101 1.56 -12.63 15.07
CA VAL A 101 2.30 -11.37 15.08
C VAL A 101 1.39 -10.27 15.64
N SER A 102 1.87 -9.56 16.66
CA SER A 102 1.16 -8.42 17.22
C SER A 102 1.29 -7.22 16.29
N ILE A 103 0.15 -6.59 15.95
CA ILE A 103 0.11 -5.40 15.10
C ILE A 103 -0.10 -4.15 15.93
N VAL A 104 0.67 -3.13 15.58
CA VAL A 104 0.75 -1.88 16.29
C VAL A 104 0.46 -0.76 15.32
N GLY A 105 -0.74 -0.19 15.40
CA GLY A 105 -1.10 0.94 14.56
C GLY A 105 -0.23 2.15 14.84
N THR A 106 0.35 2.73 13.80
CA THR A 106 1.05 4.02 13.86
C THR A 106 0.44 4.96 12.82
N PRO A 107 -0.79 5.46 13.05
CA PRO A 107 -1.48 6.28 12.07
C PRO A 107 -0.89 7.69 11.96
N VAL A 108 -0.78 8.20 10.73
CA VAL A 108 -0.39 9.59 10.42
C VAL A 108 -1.56 10.38 9.82
N GLY A 109 -1.51 11.71 9.95
CA GLY A 109 -2.51 12.61 9.37
C GLY A 109 -2.45 12.66 7.83
N HIS A 110 -3.50 13.21 7.20
CA HIS A 110 -3.56 13.33 5.74
C HIS A 110 -2.53 14.32 5.17
N SER A 111 -2.18 15.33 5.95
CA SER A 111 -1.15 16.33 5.67
C SER A 111 0.10 16.09 6.51
N ALA A 112 0.42 14.82 6.78
CA ALA A 112 1.60 14.47 7.55
C ALA A 112 2.86 14.86 6.79
N GLU A 113 3.77 15.54 7.49
CA GLU A 113 5.05 15.98 6.98
C GLU A 113 6.18 15.22 7.67
N GLU A 114 7.43 15.48 7.30
CA GLU A 114 8.60 14.80 7.86
C GLU A 114 8.61 14.72 9.42
N PRO A 115 8.28 15.78 10.19
CA PRO A 115 8.24 15.69 11.64
C PRO A 115 7.26 14.64 12.17
N ASP A 116 6.11 14.46 11.52
CA ASP A 116 5.11 13.46 11.90
C ASP A 116 5.66 12.04 11.72
N TYR A 117 6.40 11.80 10.64
CA TYR A 117 7.07 10.52 10.42
C TYR A 117 8.17 10.26 11.44
N ARG A 118 9.00 11.26 11.76
CA ARG A 118 10.02 11.11 12.81
C ARG A 118 9.38 10.73 14.15
N GLN A 119 8.30 11.42 14.53
CA GLN A 119 7.56 11.13 15.75
C GLN A 119 6.94 9.72 15.73
N ALA A 120 6.40 9.29 14.59
CA ALA A 120 5.87 7.95 14.41
C ALA A 120 6.93 6.87 14.68
N PHE A 121 8.14 7.02 14.15
CA PHE A 121 9.24 6.07 14.38
C PHE A 121 9.74 6.08 15.84
N GLU A 122 9.75 7.22 16.51
CA GLU A 122 10.00 7.27 17.96
C GLU A 122 8.94 6.49 18.75
N THR A 123 7.67 6.62 18.39
CA THR A 123 6.58 5.83 19.00
C THR A 123 6.75 4.34 18.73
N MET A 124 7.13 3.93 17.52
CA MET A 124 7.43 2.53 17.20
C MET A 124 8.53 1.96 18.10
N ALA A 125 9.59 2.74 18.33
CA ALA A 125 10.69 2.36 19.21
C ALA A 125 10.26 2.26 20.68
N GLN A 126 9.52 3.24 21.18
CA GLN A 126 8.99 3.21 22.57
C GLN A 126 8.10 2.01 22.82
N GLN A 127 7.36 1.59 21.81
CA GLN A 127 6.49 0.43 21.93
C GLN A 127 7.26 -0.89 21.69
N SER A 128 8.53 -0.86 21.28
CA SER A 128 9.35 -2.04 20.94
C SER A 128 8.86 -2.78 19.70
N ALA A 129 8.55 -2.06 18.62
CA ALA A 129 8.31 -2.71 17.32
C ALA A 129 9.60 -3.37 16.82
N ASP A 130 9.50 -4.56 16.22
CA ASP A 130 10.61 -5.31 15.65
C ASP A 130 10.47 -5.54 14.13
N GLY A 131 9.45 -4.95 13.53
CA GLY A 131 9.22 -4.88 12.09
C GLY A 131 8.30 -3.74 11.71
N LEU A 132 8.29 -3.38 10.44
CA LEU A 132 7.47 -2.31 9.89
C LEU A 132 6.73 -2.76 8.64
N MET A 133 5.43 -2.54 8.61
CA MET A 133 4.62 -2.49 7.41
C MET A 133 4.18 -1.05 7.19
N TYR A 134 4.26 -0.56 5.95
CA TYR A 134 3.74 0.75 5.58
C TYR A 134 2.89 0.63 4.34
N ASN A 135 1.72 1.27 4.33
CA ASN A 135 0.84 1.21 3.18
C ASN A 135 1.29 2.17 2.07
N GLY A 136 0.84 1.88 0.84
CA GLY A 136 1.27 2.57 -0.38
C GLY A 136 0.38 3.68 -0.90
N LEU A 137 -0.47 4.33 -0.10
CA LEU A 137 -1.37 5.36 -0.61
C LEU A 137 -1.37 6.62 0.27
N GLY A 138 -1.74 7.76 -0.34
CA GLY A 138 -1.81 9.05 0.34
C GLY A 138 -0.43 9.60 0.75
N PRO A 139 -0.29 10.25 1.92
CA PRO A 139 0.95 10.93 2.32
C PRO A 139 2.15 9.97 2.37
N ASN A 140 1.94 8.68 2.67
CA ASN A 140 3.00 7.69 2.69
C ASN A 140 3.67 7.51 1.32
N TYR A 141 2.95 7.68 0.20
CA TYR A 141 3.57 7.66 -1.12
C TYR A 141 4.53 8.82 -1.33
N LEU A 142 4.15 10.02 -0.88
CA LEU A 142 4.96 11.22 -1.03
C LEU A 142 6.24 11.15 -0.18
N HIS A 143 6.14 10.55 1.01
CA HIS A 143 7.26 10.41 1.96
C HIS A 143 7.92 9.02 1.94
N ARG A 144 7.66 8.18 0.93
CA ARG A 144 8.10 6.78 0.90
C ARG A 144 9.60 6.56 1.08
N TYR A 145 10.44 7.45 0.52
CA TYR A 145 11.89 7.37 0.68
C TYR A 145 12.35 7.73 2.11
N LEU A 146 11.72 8.72 2.73
CA LEU A 146 11.95 9.07 4.13
C LEU A 146 11.56 7.90 5.04
N ILE A 147 10.42 7.26 4.78
CA ILE A 147 9.95 6.09 5.55
C ILE A 147 10.99 4.97 5.51
N THR A 148 11.52 4.62 4.34
CA THR A 148 12.52 3.54 4.24
C THR A 148 13.87 3.92 4.85
N GLU A 149 14.29 5.18 4.75
CA GLU A 149 15.49 5.68 5.45
C GLU A 149 15.33 5.55 6.97
N LEU A 150 14.20 6.01 7.52
CA LEU A 150 13.90 5.89 8.94
C LEU A 150 13.81 4.42 9.38
N ALA A 151 13.22 3.53 8.56
CA ALA A 151 13.18 2.10 8.85
C ALA A 151 14.58 1.50 9.03
N VAL A 152 15.52 1.85 8.14
CA VAL A 152 16.91 1.42 8.28
C VAL A 152 17.56 2.02 9.53
N ARG A 153 17.35 3.32 9.79
CA ARG A 153 17.93 4.01 10.95
C ARG A 153 17.45 3.43 12.28
N TYR A 154 16.17 3.09 12.39
CA TYR A 154 15.57 2.45 13.57
C TYR A 154 15.75 0.93 13.59
N ARG A 155 16.48 0.37 12.62
CA ARG A 155 16.74 -1.07 12.48
C ARG A 155 15.47 -1.92 12.39
N LEU A 156 14.43 -1.39 11.76
CA LEU A 156 13.16 -2.08 11.52
C LEU A 156 13.19 -2.75 10.13
N PRO A 157 13.21 -4.09 10.06
CA PRO A 157 12.93 -4.80 8.82
C PRO A 157 11.57 -4.38 8.30
N SER A 158 11.51 -3.96 7.04
CA SER A 158 10.32 -3.30 6.51
C SER A 158 9.82 -3.89 5.20
N ILE A 159 8.50 -3.85 5.01
CA ILE A 159 7.83 -4.14 3.74
C ILE A 159 6.78 -3.08 3.43
N GLY A 160 6.65 -2.74 2.15
CA GLY A 160 5.53 -1.94 1.66
C GLY A 160 5.20 -2.22 0.21
N TRP A 161 4.35 -1.38 -0.38
CA TRP A 161 3.75 -1.59 -1.70
C TRP A 161 4.61 -1.08 -2.87
N PHE A 162 5.71 -0.39 -2.57
CA PHE A 162 6.49 0.33 -3.57
C PHE A 162 7.79 -0.39 -3.88
N ILE A 163 8.01 -0.72 -5.15
CA ILE A 163 9.23 -1.39 -5.60
C ILE A 163 10.38 -0.40 -5.82
N ASP A 164 10.07 0.85 -6.18
CA ASP A 164 11.05 1.90 -6.42
C ASP A 164 11.86 2.27 -5.17
N VAL A 165 11.25 2.23 -3.98
CA VAL A 165 11.97 2.50 -2.72
C VAL A 165 12.92 1.37 -2.32
N VAL A 166 12.65 0.13 -2.76
CA VAL A 166 13.51 -1.02 -2.49
C VAL A 166 14.87 -0.81 -3.16
N LYS A 167 14.89 -0.23 -4.37
CA LYS A 167 16.13 0.11 -5.11
C LYS A 167 17.00 1.12 -4.35
N ALA A 168 16.41 1.98 -3.54
CA ALA A 168 17.10 2.98 -2.74
C ALA A 168 17.54 2.41 -1.37
N SER A 169 16.59 2.22 -0.45
CA SER A 169 16.88 1.85 0.95
C SER A 169 15.86 0.88 1.57
N GLY A 170 14.70 0.66 0.94
CA GLY A 170 13.68 -0.28 1.42
C GLY A 170 14.20 -1.72 1.45
N LEU A 171 13.77 -2.51 2.44
CA LEU A 171 14.18 -3.91 2.56
C LEU A 171 13.38 -4.82 1.61
N LEU A 172 12.05 -4.78 1.72
CA LEU A 172 11.12 -5.56 0.90
C LEU A 172 10.09 -4.63 0.26
N GLY A 173 9.67 -4.98 -0.94
CA GLY A 173 8.53 -4.38 -1.61
C GLY A 173 7.69 -5.45 -2.27
N TYR A 174 6.37 -5.36 -2.16
CA TYR A 174 5.46 -6.25 -2.85
C TYR A 174 4.27 -5.47 -3.39
N GLY A 175 4.13 -5.36 -4.70
CA GLY A 175 3.09 -4.49 -5.25
C GLY A 175 2.89 -4.67 -6.74
N ALA A 176 1.77 -4.11 -7.21
CA ALA A 176 1.46 -4.01 -8.62
C ALA A 176 2.47 -3.10 -9.34
N ASP A 177 2.61 -3.30 -10.65
CA ASP A 177 3.43 -2.43 -11.48
C ASP A 177 2.75 -1.06 -11.68
N ASN A 178 3.40 0.00 -11.22
CA ASN A 178 2.85 1.36 -11.30
C ASN A 178 2.75 1.89 -12.73
N LEU A 179 3.61 1.45 -13.65
CA LEU A 179 3.56 1.86 -15.05
C LEU A 179 2.39 1.16 -15.75
N GLU A 180 2.21 -0.15 -15.52
CA GLU A 180 1.03 -0.89 -16.00
C GLU A 180 -0.27 -0.24 -15.51
N MET A 181 -0.35 0.06 -14.20
CA MET A 181 -1.52 0.75 -13.65
C MET A 181 -1.74 2.14 -14.25
N ALA A 182 -0.67 2.91 -14.50
CA ALA A 182 -0.77 4.23 -15.11
C ALA A 182 -1.28 4.17 -16.56
N ASP A 183 -0.80 3.20 -17.34
CA ASP A 183 -1.24 2.97 -18.72
C ASP A 183 -2.71 2.56 -18.78
N HIS A 184 -3.14 1.64 -17.91
CA HIS A 184 -4.54 1.21 -17.84
C HIS A 184 -5.45 2.34 -17.38
N TRP A 185 -5.01 3.13 -16.39
CA TRP A 185 -5.74 4.31 -15.92
C TRP A 185 -5.91 5.35 -17.02
N ALA A 186 -4.85 5.64 -17.79
CA ALA A 186 -4.91 6.54 -18.94
C ALA A 186 -5.86 6.01 -20.03
N GLY A 187 -5.87 4.69 -20.27
CA GLY A 187 -6.80 4.03 -21.17
C GLY A 187 -8.27 4.22 -20.76
N GLN A 188 -8.60 4.09 -19.47
CA GLN A 188 -9.96 4.35 -18.97
C GLN A 188 -10.36 5.82 -19.13
N VAL A 189 -9.45 6.76 -18.88
CA VAL A 189 -9.68 8.19 -19.12
C VAL A 189 -9.99 8.44 -20.60
N ASP A 190 -9.22 7.87 -21.53
CA ASP A 190 -9.46 7.98 -22.97
C ASP A 190 -10.83 7.43 -23.39
N LEU A 191 -11.26 6.28 -22.85
CA LEU A 191 -12.60 5.73 -23.10
C LEU A 191 -13.71 6.71 -22.69
N ILE A 192 -13.58 7.32 -21.51
CA ILE A 192 -14.57 8.28 -21.00
C ILE A 192 -14.59 9.55 -21.85
N LEU A 193 -13.42 10.06 -22.26
CA LEU A 193 -13.32 11.20 -23.16
C LEU A 193 -13.96 10.93 -24.53
N LYS A 194 -13.97 9.67 -24.97
CA LYS A 194 -14.65 9.19 -26.18
C LYS A 194 -16.14 8.90 -25.98
N GLY A 195 -16.68 9.09 -24.78
CA GLY A 195 -18.11 9.00 -24.48
C GLY A 195 -18.56 7.73 -23.78
N ALA A 196 -17.64 6.84 -23.38
CA ALA A 196 -17.99 5.71 -22.52
C ALA A 196 -18.45 6.19 -21.14
N LYS A 197 -19.39 5.48 -20.53
CA LYS A 197 -19.88 5.80 -19.18
C LYS A 197 -19.05 5.04 -18.14
N PRO A 198 -18.69 5.65 -17.00
CA PRO A 198 -17.98 4.96 -15.92
C PRO A 198 -18.65 3.66 -15.48
N ALA A 199 -19.99 3.63 -15.39
CA ALA A 199 -20.75 2.43 -15.01
C ALA A 199 -20.59 1.23 -15.97
N ASP A 200 -20.17 1.48 -17.21
CA ASP A 200 -19.92 0.44 -18.21
C ASP A 200 -18.44 0.00 -18.25
N ILE A 201 -17.58 0.63 -17.46
CA ILE A 201 -16.14 0.36 -17.38
C ILE A 201 -15.86 -0.34 -16.05
N PRO A 202 -15.55 -1.64 -16.05
CA PRO A 202 -15.11 -2.35 -14.86
C PRO A 202 -13.88 -1.68 -14.24
N PHE A 203 -13.78 -1.75 -12.91
CA PHE A 203 -12.51 -1.52 -12.26
C PHE A 203 -11.50 -2.54 -12.74
N ASP A 204 -10.34 -2.06 -13.15
CA ASP A 204 -9.26 -2.91 -13.59
C ASP A 204 -8.40 -3.34 -12.40
N GLN A 205 -7.83 -4.53 -12.48
CA GLN A 205 -7.00 -5.13 -11.43
C GLN A 205 -5.65 -5.56 -12.02
N PRO A 206 -4.54 -5.25 -11.33
CA PRO A 206 -3.23 -5.72 -11.72
C PRO A 206 -3.20 -7.25 -11.82
N THR A 207 -2.68 -7.75 -12.94
CA THR A 207 -2.50 -9.19 -13.15
C THR A 207 -1.13 -9.68 -12.67
N LYS A 208 -0.20 -8.74 -12.45
CA LYS A 208 1.17 -9.00 -12.02
C LYS A 208 1.50 -8.24 -10.75
N PHE A 209 2.13 -8.93 -9.82
CA PHE A 209 2.72 -8.36 -8.61
C PHE A 209 4.20 -8.72 -8.60
N THR A 210 5.02 -7.76 -8.19
CA THR A 210 6.48 -7.90 -8.12
C THR A 210 6.89 -8.01 -6.66
N LEU A 211 7.63 -9.06 -6.30
CA LEU A 211 8.37 -9.13 -5.04
C LEU A 211 9.80 -8.67 -5.25
N ALA A 212 10.18 -7.56 -4.60
CA ALA A 212 11.54 -7.05 -4.60
C ALA A 212 12.20 -7.17 -3.23
N VAL A 213 13.47 -7.58 -3.23
CA VAL A 213 14.29 -7.78 -2.03
C VAL A 213 15.60 -7.02 -2.16
N ASN A 214 15.95 -6.23 -1.15
CA ASN A 214 17.23 -5.52 -1.09
C ASN A 214 18.21 -6.21 -0.12
N LEU A 215 19.19 -6.93 -0.68
CA LEU A 215 20.23 -7.61 0.09
C LEU A 215 21.24 -6.65 0.72
N ARG A 216 21.45 -5.44 0.17
CA ARG A 216 22.26 -4.41 0.85
C ARG A 216 21.60 -3.98 2.14
N THR A 217 20.31 -3.65 2.08
CA THR A 217 19.55 -3.27 3.27
C THR A 217 19.50 -4.43 4.26
N ALA A 218 19.30 -5.67 3.79
CA ALA A 218 19.35 -6.84 4.66
C ALA A 218 20.69 -6.94 5.42
N ARG A 219 21.82 -6.79 4.73
CA ARG A 219 23.16 -6.79 5.36
C ARG A 219 23.32 -5.65 6.38
N THR A 220 22.87 -4.43 6.07
CA THR A 220 22.89 -3.29 7.00
C THR A 220 22.08 -3.57 8.27
N LEU A 221 20.95 -4.26 8.13
CA LEU A 221 20.10 -4.68 9.25
C LEU A 221 20.62 -5.92 9.97
N GLY A 222 21.63 -6.61 9.44
CA GLY A 222 22.16 -7.86 9.99
C GLY A 222 21.24 -9.07 9.75
N LEU A 223 20.46 -9.03 8.67
CA LEU A 223 19.50 -10.07 8.32
C LEU A 223 20.07 -11.02 7.26
N ALA A 224 19.84 -12.31 7.46
CA ALA A 224 20.03 -13.34 6.43
C ALA A 224 18.67 -13.67 5.83
N ILE A 225 18.40 -13.22 4.60
CA ILE A 225 17.15 -13.51 3.92
C ILE A 225 17.11 -14.98 3.49
N PRO A 226 16.05 -15.75 3.85
CA PRO A 226 15.96 -17.16 3.46
C PRO A 226 15.98 -17.36 1.94
N SER A 227 16.69 -18.40 1.48
CA SER A 227 16.81 -18.73 0.06
C SER A 227 15.47 -19.06 -0.59
N THR A 228 14.52 -19.60 0.17
CA THR A 228 13.15 -19.86 -0.30
C THR A 228 12.43 -18.57 -0.70
N LEU A 229 12.62 -17.49 0.05
CA LEU A 229 12.05 -16.20 -0.29
C LEU A 229 12.75 -15.59 -1.51
N LEU A 230 14.08 -15.67 -1.57
CA LEU A 230 14.86 -15.18 -2.71
C LEU A 230 14.51 -15.91 -4.01
N ALA A 231 14.22 -17.20 -3.96
CA ALA A 231 13.78 -17.97 -5.12
C ALA A 231 12.41 -17.53 -5.67
N SER A 232 11.59 -16.87 -4.83
CA SER A 232 10.30 -16.30 -5.23
C SER A 232 10.34 -14.81 -5.56
N ALA A 233 11.50 -14.16 -5.38
CA ALA A 233 11.65 -12.73 -5.65
C ALA A 233 11.83 -12.49 -7.15
N ASP A 234 11.08 -11.54 -7.69
CA ASP A 234 11.20 -11.08 -9.07
C ASP A 234 12.40 -10.14 -9.25
N GLU A 235 12.70 -9.34 -8.22
CA GLU A 235 13.84 -8.43 -8.20
C GLU A 235 14.70 -8.62 -6.94
N VAL A 236 16.00 -8.77 -7.13
CA VAL A 236 16.99 -8.81 -6.04
C VAL A 236 18.02 -7.71 -6.26
N ILE A 237 18.17 -6.83 -5.28
CA ILE A 237 19.12 -5.71 -5.30
C ILE A 237 20.32 -6.05 -4.42
N GLU A 238 21.53 -5.98 -5.00
CA GLU A 238 22.79 -6.42 -4.38
C GLU A 238 23.73 -5.30 -3.92
#